data_AF-J3LZP2-F1
#
_entry.id   AF-J3LZP2-F1
#
_cell.length_a   1.000
_cell.length_b   1.000
_cell.length_c   1.000
_cell.angle_alpha   90.00
_cell.angle_beta   90.00
_cell.angle_gamma   90.00
#
_symmetry.space_group_name_H-M   'P 1'
#
loop_
_entity.id
_entity.type
_entity.pdbx_description
1 polymer ?
#
loop_
_entity_poly.entity_id
_entity_poly.type
_entity_poly.pdbx_seq_one_letter_code
_entity_poly.pdbx_strand_id
1 'polypeptide(L)'
;MPEQVDYVEGFMVLNERALHSSSIAFPAQLNFSPDFGSMGRKKVYYCIEFAVHDSQKDSSNAEHAMELVSEKLSYLRPHMYSVDVSYFDFLNRVRMEEESLRSRGLWDVPHPWLNVFVPKHGITRFKDLLMDAISADDFEGPILVYPLLADKWDRNTSAVVPATPDGVMYIFGVLRSTDPARCGRACVESSRRRRAGATTSAPAGAGSRPARPGSTRCTCSARARAFSQGRIPRGGAMRCDGDAAGAGDGANRWSRLLPLT
;
A
#
# COMPACT_ATOMS: atom_id res chain seq x y z
N MET A 1 1.42 15.33 -18.37
CA MET A 1 1.72 14.28 -17.38
C MET A 1 0.52 13.92 -16.50
N PRO A 2 -0.37 14.83 -16.03
CA PRO A 2 -1.39 14.44 -15.06
C PRO A 2 -2.59 13.64 -15.61
N GLU A 3 -2.50 13.03 -16.80
CA GLU A 3 -3.63 12.33 -17.44
C GLU A 3 -3.26 10.97 -18.07
N GLN A 4 -2.10 10.39 -17.73
CA GLN A 4 -1.62 9.17 -18.41
C GLN A 4 -1.43 7.95 -17.52
N VAL A 5 -1.45 8.13 -16.21
CA VAL A 5 -1.32 7.06 -15.24
C VAL A 5 -2.41 7.25 -14.20
N ASP A 6 -3.26 6.24 -14.05
CA ASP A 6 -4.43 6.29 -13.17
C ASP A 6 -4.13 5.83 -11.74
N TYR A 7 -3.07 5.05 -11.58
CA TYR A 7 -2.66 4.49 -10.30
C TYR A 7 -1.14 4.52 -10.17
N VAL A 8 -0.64 4.89 -8.99
CA VAL A 8 0.76 4.76 -8.61
C VAL A 8 0.87 4.29 -7.17
N GLU A 9 1.69 3.28 -6.95
CA GLU A 9 2.10 2.79 -5.64
C GLU A 9 3.61 2.50 -5.66
N GLY A 10 4.24 2.54 -4.49
CA GLY A 10 5.66 2.26 -4.37
C GLY A 10 5.92 1.34 -3.19
N PHE A 11 6.96 0.52 -3.33
CA PHE A 11 7.38 -0.45 -2.33
C PHE A 11 8.87 -0.32 -2.05
N MET A 12 9.27 -0.52 -0.80
CA MET A 12 10.66 -0.79 -0.45
C MET A 12 10.91 -2.29 -0.45
N VAL A 13 11.97 -2.69 -1.14
CA VAL A 13 12.41 -4.08 -1.27
C VAL A 13 13.71 -4.22 -0.48
N LEU A 14 13.60 -4.81 0.70
CA LEU A 14 14.71 -4.93 1.66
C LEU A 14 15.49 -6.25 1.53
N ASN A 15 14.85 -7.29 1.01
CA ASN A 15 15.38 -8.64 0.88
C ASN A 15 14.58 -9.43 -0.17
N GLU A 16 15.02 -10.65 -0.48
CA GLU A 16 14.36 -11.55 -1.44
C GLU A 16 12.89 -11.85 -1.09
N ARG A 17 12.57 -12.00 0.20
CA ARG A 17 11.18 -12.27 0.63
C ARG A 17 10.27 -11.08 0.34
N ALA A 18 10.75 -9.87 0.56
CA ALA A 18 10.02 -8.63 0.23
C ALA A 18 9.83 -8.51 -1.29
N LEU A 19 10.82 -8.90 -2.09
CA LEU A 19 10.71 -8.93 -3.55
C LEU A 19 9.58 -9.88 -3.99
N HIS A 20 9.61 -11.12 -3.51
CA HIS A 20 8.56 -12.12 -3.81
C HIS A 20 7.17 -11.70 -3.32
N SER A 21 7.08 -11.15 -2.10
CA SER A 21 5.80 -10.67 -1.54
C SER A 21 5.22 -9.56 -2.40
N SER A 22 6.07 -8.62 -2.85
CA SER A 22 5.61 -7.51 -3.67
C SER A 22 5.03 -7.99 -5.00
N SER A 23 5.53 -9.09 -5.59
CA SER A 23 5.16 -9.55 -6.94
C SER A 23 4.02 -10.57 -6.98
N ILE A 24 3.46 -10.93 -5.83
CA ILE A 24 2.49 -12.03 -5.75
C ILE A 24 1.14 -11.70 -6.41
N ALA A 25 0.80 -10.42 -6.46
CA ALA A 25 -0.45 -9.91 -7.00
C ALA A 25 -0.58 -10.19 -8.50
N PHE A 26 0.53 -10.05 -9.24
CA PHE A 26 0.63 -10.36 -10.66
C PHE A 26 1.96 -11.03 -10.95
N PRO A 27 2.00 -12.36 -11.11
CA PRO A 27 3.23 -13.08 -11.37
C PRO A 27 3.74 -12.76 -12.79
N ALA A 28 4.55 -11.72 -12.91
CA ALA A 28 5.41 -11.50 -14.06
C ALA A 28 6.67 -12.36 -13.90
N GLN A 29 7.27 -12.81 -15.02
CA GLN A 29 8.60 -13.43 -14.99
C GLN A 29 9.65 -12.38 -14.59
N LEU A 30 9.87 -12.24 -13.28
CA LEU A 30 10.86 -11.33 -12.72
C LEU A 30 12.25 -11.91 -12.89
N ASN A 31 12.89 -11.60 -14.01
CA ASN A 31 14.32 -11.85 -14.21
C ASN A 31 15.16 -10.79 -13.49
N PHE A 32 14.98 -10.65 -12.18
CA PHE A 32 15.71 -9.71 -11.32
C PHE A 32 16.32 -10.45 -10.15
N SER A 33 17.65 -10.36 -10.02
CA SER A 33 18.43 -10.95 -8.93
C SER A 33 19.25 -9.84 -8.26
N PRO A 34 18.66 -9.09 -7.32
CA PRO A 34 19.33 -7.98 -6.65
C PRO A 34 20.41 -8.45 -5.67
N ASP A 35 21.51 -7.71 -5.60
CA ASP A 35 22.47 -7.81 -4.51
C ASP A 35 22.02 -6.89 -3.37
N PHE A 36 21.37 -7.44 -2.34
CA PHE A 36 20.98 -6.69 -1.13
C PHE A 36 22.18 -6.28 -0.26
N GLY A 37 23.40 -6.69 -0.61
CA GLY A 37 24.62 -6.40 0.13
C GLY A 37 24.80 -7.28 1.37
N SER A 38 25.90 -7.04 2.08
CA SER A 38 26.30 -7.76 3.28
C SER A 38 26.24 -6.88 4.54
N MET A 39 26.50 -7.47 5.71
CA MET A 39 26.56 -6.77 7.00
C MET A 39 27.44 -5.51 6.90
N GLY A 40 26.81 -4.33 7.08
CA GLY A 40 27.47 -3.01 7.02
C GLY A 40 27.35 -2.25 5.69
N ARG A 41 26.86 -2.88 4.61
CA ARG A 41 26.62 -2.24 3.30
C ARG A 41 25.30 -2.72 2.67
N LYS A 42 24.21 -2.64 3.43
CA LYS A 42 22.88 -3.04 2.93
C LYS A 42 22.38 -2.08 1.86
N LYS A 43 21.93 -2.63 0.74
CA LYS A 43 21.26 -1.90 -0.32
C LYS A 43 19.76 -2.10 -0.19
N VAL A 44 19.02 -1.02 -0.34
CA VAL A 44 17.56 -1.05 -0.41
C VAL A 44 17.17 -0.76 -1.85
N TYR A 45 16.34 -1.62 -2.42
CA TYR A 45 15.76 -1.38 -3.71
C TYR A 45 14.36 -0.80 -3.53
N TYR A 46 13.89 -0.09 -4.55
CA TYR A 46 12.53 0.41 -4.59
C TYR A 46 11.82 -0.23 -5.78
N CYS A 47 10.50 -0.34 -5.67
CA CYS A 47 9.61 -0.78 -6.73
C CYS A 47 8.59 0.34 -6.96
N ILE A 48 8.37 0.75 -8.20
CA ILE A 48 7.24 1.61 -8.57
C ILE A 48 6.25 0.74 -9.35
N GLU A 49 5.03 0.70 -8.87
CA GLU A 49 3.90 0.04 -9.52
C GLU A 49 2.95 1.11 -10.04
N PHE A 50 2.51 0.96 -11.27
CA PHE A 50 1.52 1.86 -11.86
C PHE A 50 0.53 1.11 -12.74
N ALA A 51 -0.63 1.70 -12.94
CA ALA A 51 -1.64 1.18 -13.86
C ALA A 51 -2.19 2.28 -14.75
N VAL A 52 -2.54 1.89 -15.97
CA VAL A 52 -3.26 2.70 -16.95
C VAL A 52 -4.56 2.00 -17.26
N HIS A 53 -5.67 2.71 -17.10
CA HIS A 53 -6.99 2.22 -17.42
C HIS A 53 -7.21 2.36 -18.93
N ASP A 54 -7.50 1.25 -19.60
CA ASP A 54 -7.78 1.23 -21.02
C ASP A 54 -9.24 0.85 -21.26
N SER A 55 -10.05 1.83 -21.64
CA SER A 55 -11.34 1.50 -22.22
C SER A 55 -11.06 1.01 -23.64
N GLN A 56 -11.44 -0.25 -23.97
CA GLN A 56 -11.19 -0.97 -25.24
C GLN A 56 -11.41 -0.22 -26.57
N LYS A 57 -11.88 1.04 -26.54
CA LYS A 57 -12.00 1.95 -27.66
C LYS A 57 -10.66 2.61 -28.07
N ASP A 58 -9.67 2.73 -27.18
CA ASP A 58 -8.44 3.50 -27.44
C ASP A 58 -7.16 2.80 -26.90
N SER A 59 -6.78 1.66 -27.50
CA SER A 59 -5.61 0.87 -27.08
C SER A 59 -4.25 1.59 -27.19
N SER A 60 -4.19 2.73 -27.87
CA SER A 60 -2.98 3.54 -28.02
C SER A 60 -2.58 4.29 -26.75
N ASN A 61 -3.49 4.45 -25.79
CA ASN A 61 -3.23 5.22 -24.57
C ASN A 61 -2.25 4.51 -23.62
N ALA A 62 -2.38 3.19 -23.45
CA ALA A 62 -1.54 2.41 -22.56
C ALA A 62 -0.09 2.34 -23.06
N GLU A 63 0.12 2.12 -24.35
CA GLU A 63 1.46 2.07 -24.95
C GLU A 63 2.16 3.42 -24.86
N HIS A 64 1.45 4.50 -25.18
CA HIS A 64 2.01 5.84 -25.10
C HIS A 64 2.34 6.25 -23.65
N ALA A 65 1.51 5.87 -22.68
CA ALA A 65 1.80 6.07 -21.27
C ALA A 65 3.07 5.31 -20.84
N MET A 66 3.24 4.06 -21.27
CA MET A 66 4.44 3.27 -20.97
C MET A 66 5.70 3.90 -21.58
N GLU A 67 5.64 4.38 -22.82
CA GLU A 67 6.76 5.06 -23.49
C GLU A 67 7.19 6.30 -22.70
N LEU A 68 6.23 7.16 -22.33
CA LEU A 68 6.53 8.38 -21.57
C LEU A 68 7.06 8.11 -20.16
N VAL A 69 6.53 7.09 -19.49
CA VAL A 69 7.04 6.67 -18.18
C VAL A 69 8.47 6.13 -18.32
N SER A 70 8.71 5.32 -19.34
CA SER A 70 10.04 4.80 -19.68
C SER A 70 11.03 5.94 -19.93
N GLU A 71 10.66 6.95 -20.72
CA GLU A 71 11.54 8.07 -21.03
C GLU A 71 11.87 8.94 -19.81
N LYS A 72 10.88 9.21 -18.95
CA LYS A 72 11.00 10.21 -17.89
C LYS A 72 11.47 9.67 -16.56
N LEU A 73 11.29 8.38 -16.29
CA LEU A 73 11.77 7.78 -15.06
C LEU A 73 13.20 7.26 -15.22
N SER A 74 14.00 7.49 -14.19
CA SER A 74 15.29 6.84 -14.03
C SER A 74 15.09 5.55 -13.22
N TYR A 75 15.12 4.41 -13.90
CA TYR A 75 14.96 3.08 -13.31
C TYR A 75 15.98 2.12 -13.94
N LEU A 76 16.11 0.91 -13.38
CA LEU A 76 16.94 -0.12 -13.98
C LEU A 76 16.26 -0.62 -15.27
N ARG A 77 16.68 -0.08 -16.42
CA ARG A 77 16.06 -0.28 -17.75
C ARG A 77 15.61 -1.73 -18.06
N PRO A 78 16.39 -2.79 -17.75
CA PRO A 78 15.98 -4.17 -18.02
C PRO A 78 14.83 -4.70 -17.15
N HIS A 79 14.42 -3.94 -16.13
CA HIS A 79 13.51 -4.37 -15.06
C HIS A 79 12.20 -3.57 -15.08
N MET A 80 11.60 -3.50 -16.27
CA MET A 80 10.23 -3.05 -16.48
C MET A 80 9.38 -4.27 -16.90
N TYR A 81 8.34 -4.54 -16.14
CA TYR A 81 7.45 -5.68 -16.33
C TYR A 81 6.02 -5.17 -16.49
N SER A 82 5.27 -5.71 -17.42
CA SER A 82 3.86 -5.32 -17.63
C SER A 82 2.99 -6.54 -17.86
N VAL A 83 1.73 -6.45 -17.43
CA VAL A 83 0.69 -7.43 -17.71
C VAL A 83 -0.64 -6.73 -17.94
N ASP A 84 -1.43 -7.24 -18.86
CA ASP A 84 -2.80 -6.80 -19.08
C ASP A 84 -3.75 -7.66 -18.23
N VAL A 85 -4.62 -7.01 -17.47
CA VAL A 85 -5.55 -7.65 -16.53
C VAL A 85 -6.91 -6.97 -16.60
N SER A 86 -7.98 -7.62 -16.14
CA SER A 86 -9.26 -6.93 -16.04
C SER A 86 -9.23 -5.83 -14.98
N TYR A 87 -10.09 -4.82 -15.10
CA TYR A 87 -10.22 -3.79 -14.07
C TYR A 87 -10.51 -4.38 -12.68
N PHE A 88 -11.35 -5.41 -12.61
CA PHE A 88 -11.68 -6.08 -11.37
C PHE A 88 -10.49 -6.83 -10.76
N ASP A 89 -9.73 -7.58 -11.58
CA ASP A 89 -8.55 -8.30 -11.10
C ASP A 89 -7.49 -7.35 -10.56
N PHE A 90 -7.30 -6.20 -11.22
CA PHE A 90 -6.46 -5.12 -10.70
C PHE A 90 -6.88 -4.65 -9.30
N LEU A 91 -8.18 -4.39 -9.09
CA LEU A 91 -8.68 -3.96 -7.79
C LEU A 91 -8.63 -5.07 -6.73
N ASN A 92 -8.80 -6.33 -7.12
CA ASN A 92 -8.85 -7.47 -6.23
C ASN A 92 -7.48 -8.15 -6.01
N ARG A 93 -6.39 -7.54 -6.51
CA ARG A 93 -5.05 -8.16 -6.56
C ARG A 93 -4.45 -8.56 -5.20
N VAL A 94 -4.83 -7.87 -4.12
CA VAL A 94 -4.39 -8.17 -2.75
C VAL A 94 -4.94 -9.53 -2.27
N ARG A 95 -6.00 -10.05 -2.89
CA ARG A 95 -6.53 -11.38 -2.59
C ARG A 95 -5.48 -12.48 -2.75
N MET A 96 -4.61 -12.38 -3.74
CA MET A 96 -3.52 -13.35 -3.95
C MET A 96 -2.53 -13.35 -2.78
N GLU A 97 -2.25 -12.18 -2.20
CA GLU A 97 -1.42 -12.06 -0.99
C GLU A 97 -2.13 -12.63 0.23
N GLU A 98 -3.44 -12.38 0.40
CA GLU A 98 -4.25 -12.98 1.46
C GLU A 98 -4.20 -14.52 1.40
N GLU A 99 -4.48 -15.11 0.23
CA GLU A 99 -4.50 -16.57 0.05
C GLU A 99 -3.12 -17.19 0.33
N SER A 100 -2.05 -16.53 -0.11
CA SER A 100 -0.67 -16.92 0.20
C SER A 100 -0.38 -16.88 1.70
N LEU A 101 -0.70 -15.78 2.37
CA LEU A 101 -0.50 -15.65 3.83
C LEU A 101 -1.31 -16.68 4.62
N ARG A 102 -2.55 -16.98 4.19
CA ARG A 102 -3.38 -18.03 4.79
C ARG A 102 -2.75 -19.41 4.66
N SER A 103 -2.27 -19.77 3.46
CA SER A 103 -1.60 -21.06 3.22
C SER A 103 -0.36 -21.27 4.10
N ARG A 104 0.28 -20.16 4.52
CA ARG A 104 1.46 -20.14 5.37
C ARG A 104 1.14 -19.97 6.86
N GLY A 105 -0.14 -19.84 7.23
CA GLY A 105 -0.57 -19.58 8.60
C GLY A 105 -0.18 -18.19 9.14
N LEU A 106 0.12 -17.24 8.25
CA LEU A 106 0.57 -15.88 8.56
C LEU A 106 -0.53 -14.81 8.40
N TRP A 107 -1.76 -15.23 8.13
CA TRP A 107 -2.91 -14.34 8.01
C TRP A 107 -3.65 -14.13 9.35
N ASP A 108 -3.90 -15.20 10.10
CA ASP A 108 -4.64 -15.12 11.37
C ASP A 108 -3.69 -14.92 12.58
N VAL A 109 -2.72 -14.00 12.42
CA VAL A 109 -1.68 -13.67 13.42
C VAL A 109 -1.75 -12.18 13.82
N PRO A 110 -1.04 -11.74 14.88
CA PRO A 110 -0.95 -10.31 15.16
C PRO A 110 -0.21 -9.57 14.04
N HIS A 111 -0.77 -8.45 13.59
CA HIS A 111 -0.20 -7.57 12.57
C HIS A 111 0.17 -6.21 13.17
N PRO A 112 1.42 -6.02 13.62
CA PRO A 112 1.87 -4.76 14.23
C PRO A 112 2.19 -3.73 13.14
N TRP A 113 1.17 -3.33 12.38
CA TRP A 113 1.34 -2.39 11.28
C TRP A 113 1.61 -0.96 11.76
N LEU A 114 2.43 -0.25 11.02
CA LEU A 114 2.63 1.18 11.15
C LEU A 114 2.17 1.85 9.86
N ASN A 115 1.15 2.70 9.93
CA ASN A 115 0.66 3.50 8.81
C ASN A 115 0.76 4.97 9.19
N VAL A 116 1.61 5.73 8.49
CA VAL A 116 1.88 7.13 8.83
C VAL A 116 1.94 7.98 7.57
N PHE A 117 1.53 9.25 7.71
CA PHE A 117 1.78 10.27 6.72
C PHE A 117 3.08 11.01 7.06
N VAL A 118 3.95 11.16 6.07
CA VAL A 118 5.25 11.83 6.22
C VAL A 118 5.33 12.99 5.22
N PRO A 119 5.62 14.22 5.63
CA PRO A 119 5.77 15.32 4.68
C PRO A 119 6.99 15.09 3.78
N LYS A 120 6.95 15.57 2.53
CA LYS A 120 8.03 15.37 1.54
C LYS A 120 9.42 15.71 2.07
N HIS A 121 9.58 16.84 2.77
CA HIS A 121 10.88 17.26 3.31
C HIS A 121 11.43 16.33 4.42
N GLY A 122 10.58 15.50 5.04
CA GLY A 122 10.97 14.59 6.12
C GLY A 122 11.20 13.14 5.67
N ILE A 123 10.93 12.80 4.41
CA ILE A 123 10.86 11.41 3.95
C ILE A 123 12.20 10.66 4.09
N THR A 124 13.32 11.30 3.72
CA THR A 124 14.65 10.68 3.80
C THR A 124 15.02 10.38 5.26
N ARG A 125 14.81 11.34 6.16
CA ARG A 125 15.09 11.15 7.59
C ARG A 125 14.22 10.05 8.19
N PHE A 126 12.93 9.99 7.83
CA PHE A 126 12.04 8.95 8.29
C PHE A 126 12.49 7.57 7.81
N LYS A 127 12.89 7.46 6.54
CA LYS A 127 13.47 6.23 5.98
C LYS A 127 14.71 5.79 6.77
N ASP A 128 15.65 6.69 7.04
CA ASP A 128 16.87 6.34 7.78
C ASP A 128 16.54 5.81 9.18
N LEU A 129 15.67 6.51 9.92
CA LEU A 129 15.20 6.07 11.24
C LEU A 129 14.49 4.72 11.19
N LEU A 130 13.70 4.48 10.14
CA LEU A 130 13.07 3.18 9.95
C LEU A 130 14.13 2.11 9.72
N MET A 131 15.11 2.35 8.85
CA MET A 131 16.19 1.40 8.58
C MET A 131 17.04 1.09 9.82
N ASP A 132 17.23 2.05 10.71
CA ASP A 132 17.89 1.84 12.01
C ASP A 132 17.04 1.01 12.98
N ALA A 133 15.72 1.14 12.90
CA ALA A 133 14.78 0.45 13.78
C ALA A 133 14.45 -0.98 13.35
N ILE A 134 14.78 -1.38 12.11
CA ILE A 134 14.34 -2.65 11.52
C ILE A 134 15.52 -3.52 11.08
N SER A 135 15.43 -4.83 11.36
CA SER A 135 16.31 -5.81 10.72
C SER A 135 15.83 -6.06 9.29
N ALA A 136 16.55 -5.53 8.30
CA ALA A 136 16.22 -5.72 6.89
C ALA A 136 16.21 -7.20 6.44
N ASP A 137 17.04 -8.07 7.04
CA ASP A 137 17.15 -9.48 6.62
C ASP A 137 15.97 -10.32 7.12
N ASP A 138 15.44 -9.93 8.27
CA ASP A 138 14.33 -10.62 8.94
C ASP A 138 12.98 -9.99 8.64
N PHE A 139 12.96 -8.87 7.92
CA PHE A 139 11.74 -8.19 7.56
C PHE A 139 10.88 -9.08 6.67
N GLU A 140 9.62 -9.24 7.07
CA GLU A 140 8.63 -9.97 6.30
C GLU A 140 7.35 -9.15 6.16
N GLY A 141 6.89 -9.04 4.91
CA GLY A 141 5.76 -8.23 4.48
C GLY A 141 6.17 -7.08 3.56
N PRO A 142 5.21 -6.34 3.00
CA PRO A 142 5.48 -5.16 2.19
C PRO A 142 5.74 -3.91 3.06
N ILE A 143 6.58 -3.02 2.53
CA ILE A 143 6.70 -1.64 2.99
C ILE A 143 6.23 -0.72 1.88
N LEU A 144 5.07 -0.12 2.05
CA LEU A 144 4.49 0.83 1.09
C LEU A 144 5.10 2.22 1.28
N VAL A 145 5.54 2.82 0.18
CA VAL A 145 6.02 4.20 0.12
C VAL A 145 5.58 4.85 -1.19
N TYR A 146 4.63 5.78 -1.13
CA TYR A 146 4.18 6.51 -2.32
C TYR A 146 3.66 7.91 -1.99
N PRO A 147 3.82 8.86 -2.93
CA PRO A 147 3.39 10.23 -2.71
C PRO A 147 1.88 10.39 -2.86
N LEU A 148 1.35 11.37 -2.14
CA LEU A 148 -0.01 11.89 -2.25
C LEU A 148 0.04 13.40 -2.40
N LEU A 149 -0.90 13.93 -3.18
CA LEU A 149 -1.09 15.36 -3.35
C LEU A 149 -2.00 15.89 -2.24
N ALA A 150 -1.53 16.88 -1.50
CA ALA A 150 -2.24 17.44 -0.36
C ALA A 150 -3.51 18.22 -0.75
N ASP A 151 -3.58 18.72 -1.98
CA ASP A 151 -4.74 19.46 -2.52
C ASP A 151 -5.96 18.55 -2.76
N LYS A 152 -5.78 17.22 -2.81
CA LYS A 152 -6.86 16.23 -2.91
C LYS A 152 -7.52 15.91 -1.57
N TRP A 153 -7.02 16.46 -0.47
CA TRP A 153 -7.52 16.19 0.88
C TRP A 153 -8.33 17.38 1.40
N ASP A 154 -9.62 17.13 1.67
CA ASP A 154 -10.51 18.14 2.23
C ASP A 154 -10.17 18.40 3.71
N ARG A 155 -9.77 19.63 4.00
CA ARG A 155 -9.39 20.11 5.34
C ARG A 155 -10.57 20.25 6.30
N ASN A 156 -11.80 20.19 5.80
CA ASN A 156 -13.00 20.21 6.64
C ASN A 156 -13.37 18.83 7.20
N THR A 157 -12.59 17.80 6.88
CA THR A 157 -12.79 16.44 7.40
C THR A 157 -12.00 16.23 8.70
N SER A 158 -12.33 15.16 9.43
CA SER A 158 -11.59 14.76 10.65
C SER A 158 -10.25 14.08 10.35
N ALA A 159 -9.87 13.91 9.08
CA ALA A 159 -8.60 13.28 8.72
C ALA A 159 -7.42 14.18 9.10
N VAL A 160 -6.45 13.61 9.80
CA VAL A 160 -5.25 14.33 10.23
C VAL A 160 -4.09 14.02 9.29
N VAL A 161 -3.62 15.03 8.58
CA VAL A 161 -2.48 14.96 7.65
C VAL A 161 -1.43 16.01 8.01
N PRO A 162 -0.14 15.77 7.74
CA PRO A 162 0.93 16.70 8.10
C PRO A 162 0.83 18.01 7.32
N ALA A 163 1.36 19.09 7.89
CA ALA A 163 1.55 20.33 7.15
C ALA A 163 2.58 20.12 6.04
N THR A 164 2.17 20.33 4.79
CA THR A 164 3.01 20.12 3.60
C THR A 164 3.04 21.38 2.74
N PRO A 165 3.95 22.33 3.02
CA PRO A 165 4.11 23.54 2.19
C PRO A 165 4.39 23.22 0.72
N ASP A 166 5.10 22.11 0.48
CA ASP A 166 5.47 21.62 -0.86
C ASP A 166 4.32 20.92 -1.60
N GLY A 167 3.11 20.87 -1.01
CA GLY A 167 1.92 20.24 -1.59
C GLY A 167 1.95 18.71 -1.68
N VAL A 168 3.02 18.05 -1.21
CA VAL A 168 3.20 16.59 -1.30
C VAL A 168 3.50 16.00 0.08
N MET A 169 2.80 14.91 0.39
CA MET A 169 3.08 14.01 1.51
C MET A 169 3.27 12.59 1.00
N TYR A 170 3.82 11.71 1.83
CA TYR A 170 4.00 10.30 1.52
C TYR A 170 3.20 9.47 2.51
N ILE A 171 2.62 8.36 2.04
CA ILE A 171 2.22 7.27 2.92
C ILE A 171 3.45 6.40 3.18
N PHE A 172 3.62 6.01 4.43
CA PHE A 172 4.53 4.95 4.84
C PHE A 172 3.73 3.85 5.53
N GLY A 173 3.63 2.69 4.90
CA GLY A 173 2.89 1.52 5.39
C GLY A 173 3.82 0.35 5.66
N VAL A 174 4.17 0.10 6.91
CA VAL A 174 5.02 -1.04 7.32
C VAL A 174 4.10 -2.21 7.70
N LEU A 175 3.90 -3.14 6.77
CA LEU A 175 2.84 -4.15 6.86
C LEU A 175 3.40 -5.52 7.26
N ARG A 176 3.77 -5.65 8.54
CA ARG A 176 4.32 -6.89 9.10
C ARG A 176 3.27 -7.89 9.56
N SER A 177 3.63 -9.16 9.47
CA SER A 177 2.95 -10.27 10.15
C SER A 177 3.85 -10.84 11.24
N THR A 178 3.27 -11.16 12.40
CA THR A 178 4.02 -11.79 13.48
C THR A 178 4.10 -13.29 13.24
N ASP A 179 5.21 -13.76 12.66
CA ASP A 179 5.46 -15.19 12.45
C ASP A 179 5.66 -15.91 13.80
N PRO A 180 4.75 -16.80 14.23
CA PRO A 180 4.86 -17.52 15.50
C PRO A 180 6.09 -18.46 15.58
N ALA A 181 6.64 -18.88 14.43
CA ALA A 181 7.83 -19.72 14.39
C ALA A 181 9.10 -18.93 14.78
N ARG A 182 9.13 -17.62 14.48
CA ARG A 182 10.25 -16.72 14.81
C ARG A 182 10.02 -15.94 16.09
N CYS A 183 8.76 -15.58 16.34
CA CYS A 183 8.31 -14.83 17.49
C CYS A 183 7.67 -15.83 18.46
N GLY A 184 8.42 -16.27 19.47
CA GLY A 184 7.91 -17.18 20.49
C GLY A 184 6.67 -16.63 21.22
N ARG A 185 6.01 -17.47 22.03
CA ARG A 185 4.70 -17.17 22.64
C ARG A 185 4.62 -15.83 23.37
N ALA A 186 5.66 -15.44 24.10
CA ALA A 186 5.70 -14.16 24.82
C ALA A 186 5.71 -12.95 23.88
N CYS A 187 6.43 -13.04 22.76
CA CYS A 187 6.48 -12.01 21.74
C CYS A 187 5.10 -11.84 21.06
N VAL A 188 4.44 -12.94 20.68
CA VAL A 188 3.09 -12.91 20.06
C VAL A 188 2.07 -12.28 21.00
N GLU A 189 2.10 -12.65 22.28
CA GLU A 189 1.21 -12.11 23.30
C GLU A 189 1.44 -10.61 23.53
N SER A 190 2.71 -10.17 23.52
CA SER A 190 3.04 -8.74 23.62
C SER A 190 2.47 -7.93 22.45
N SER A 191 2.52 -8.46 21.22
CA SER A 191 1.93 -7.83 20.03
C SER A 191 0.41 -7.74 20.13
N ARG A 192 -0.25 -8.79 20.65
CA ARG A 192 -1.71 -8.77 20.92
C ARG A 192 -2.09 -7.69 21.92
N ARG A 193 -1.35 -7.58 23.03
CA ARG A 193 -1.60 -6.58 24.08
C ARG A 193 -1.40 -5.15 23.57
N ARG A 194 -0.33 -4.90 22.81
CA ARG A 194 -0.08 -3.57 22.21
C ARG A 194 -1.22 -3.14 21.28
N ARG A 195 -1.76 -4.06 20.48
CA ARG A 195 -2.94 -3.79 19.63
C ARG A 195 -4.18 -3.43 20.46
N ALA A 196 -4.45 -4.18 21.53
CA ALA A 196 -5.58 -3.88 22.42
C ALA A 196 -5.41 -2.53 23.14
N GLY A 197 -4.19 -2.19 23.58
CA GLY A 197 -3.85 -0.91 24.18
C GLY A 197 -4.07 0.28 23.25
N ALA A 198 -3.62 0.19 22.00
CA ALA A 198 -3.82 1.25 21.00
C ALA A 198 -5.32 1.50 20.68
N THR A 199 -6.18 0.51 20.89
CA THR A 199 -7.63 0.65 20.69
C THR A 199 -8.31 1.33 21.88
N THR A 200 -7.68 1.31 23.07
CA THR A 200 -8.23 1.83 24.33
C THR A 200 -7.64 3.17 24.75
N SER A 201 -6.51 3.59 24.20
CA SER A 201 -5.82 4.85 24.53
C SER A 201 -6.14 6.03 23.60
N ALA A 202 -7.20 5.96 22.78
CA ALA A 202 -7.72 7.16 22.12
C ALA A 202 -8.17 8.17 23.20
N PRO A 203 -7.66 9.40 23.23
CA PRO A 203 -7.94 10.31 24.34
C PRO A 203 -9.42 10.72 24.31
N ALA A 204 -10.14 10.36 25.37
CA ALA A 204 -11.44 10.94 25.69
C ALA A 204 -11.24 12.39 26.14
N GLY A 205 -11.09 13.29 25.16
CA GLY A 205 -11.15 14.73 25.39
C GLY A 205 -12.59 15.16 25.68
N ALA A 206 -12.87 15.33 26.98
CA ALA A 206 -13.91 16.14 27.61
C ALA A 206 -15.24 16.37 26.86
N GLY A 207 -16.32 15.76 27.38
CA GLY A 207 -17.67 16.34 27.34
C GLY A 207 -18.72 15.55 26.56
N SER A 208 -19.18 14.41 27.07
CA SER A 208 -20.60 14.01 26.99
C SER A 208 -20.89 12.73 27.78
N ARG A 209 -22.11 12.67 28.33
CA ARG A 209 -22.69 11.66 29.24
C ARG A 209 -22.54 10.20 28.78
N PRO A 210 -22.61 9.23 29.72
CA PRO A 210 -22.36 7.83 29.42
C PRO A 210 -23.50 7.24 28.58
N ALA A 211 -23.18 6.69 27.41
CA ALA A 211 -24.07 5.79 26.69
C ALA A 211 -23.95 4.37 27.27
N ARG A 212 -25.11 3.75 27.53
CA ARG A 212 -25.28 2.38 28.03
C ARG A 212 -24.61 1.31 27.14
N PRO A 213 -24.31 0.12 27.68
CA PRO A 213 -23.49 -0.88 27.00
C PRO A 213 -24.27 -1.54 25.86
N GLY A 214 -24.09 -1.02 24.65
CA GLY A 214 -24.43 -1.68 23.40
C GLY A 214 -23.13 -2.10 22.72
N SER A 215 -23.02 -3.39 22.43
CA SER A 215 -21.91 -4.01 21.71
C SER A 215 -21.57 -3.29 20.40
N THR A 216 -20.53 -2.46 20.40
CA THR A 216 -19.80 -2.07 19.20
C THR A 216 -18.32 -2.41 19.39
N ARG A 217 -17.96 -3.64 19.03
CA ARG A 217 -16.57 -3.95 18.70
C ARG A 217 -16.24 -3.14 17.45
N CYS A 218 -15.56 -2.02 17.62
CA CYS A 218 -14.82 -1.38 16.54
C CYS A 218 -13.62 -2.29 16.21
N THR A 219 -13.88 -3.37 15.47
CA THR A 219 -12.84 -4.06 14.73
C THR A 219 -12.45 -3.14 13.59
N CYS A 220 -11.33 -2.42 13.74
CA CYS A 220 -10.52 -2.02 12.59
C CYS A 220 -9.99 -3.31 11.95
N SER A 221 -10.84 -4.00 11.19
CA SER A 221 -10.39 -4.78 10.06
C SER A 221 -10.07 -3.77 8.98
N ALA A 222 -8.78 -3.64 8.67
CA ALA A 222 -8.36 -3.00 7.44
C ALA A 222 -8.85 -3.88 6.28
N ARG A 223 -10.12 -3.75 5.90
CA ARG A 223 -10.49 -3.98 4.52
C ARG A 223 -9.82 -2.87 3.74
N ALA A 224 -8.73 -3.20 3.05
CA ALA A 224 -8.18 -2.36 2.01
C ALA A 224 -9.24 -2.19 0.93
N ARG A 225 -10.16 -1.22 1.11
CA ARG A 225 -10.91 -0.67 -0.01
C ARG A 225 -9.95 0.28 -0.70
N ALA A 226 -9.44 -0.15 -1.86
CA ALA A 226 -8.82 0.74 -2.80
C ALA A 226 -9.82 1.86 -3.13
N PHE A 227 -9.59 3.04 -2.59
CA PHE A 227 -10.30 4.25 -2.99
C PHE A 227 -9.64 4.69 -4.30
N SER A 228 -10.11 4.17 -5.43
CA SER A 228 -9.76 4.75 -6.73
C SER A 228 -10.48 6.09 -6.86
N GLN A 229 -9.79 7.06 -7.46
CA GLN A 229 -10.26 8.43 -7.58
C GLN A 229 -11.53 8.49 -8.45
N GLY A 230 -12.69 8.49 -7.80
CA GLY A 230 -13.98 8.79 -8.43
C GLY A 230 -14.53 10.08 -7.85
N ARG A 231 -14.90 11.03 -8.71
CA ARG A 231 -15.68 12.23 -8.35
C ARG A 231 -16.83 11.84 -7.42
N ILE A 232 -16.88 12.41 -6.23
CA ILE A 232 -18.07 12.41 -5.38
C ILE A 232 -19.10 13.34 -6.04
N PRO A 233 -20.27 12.86 -6.51
CA PRO A 233 -21.32 13.77 -6.95
C PRO A 233 -21.86 14.52 -5.73
N ARG A 234 -21.95 15.85 -5.85
CA ARG A 234 -22.53 16.71 -4.83
C ARG A 234 -24.03 16.45 -4.74
N GLY A 235 -24.49 16.04 -3.55
CA GLY A 235 -25.89 16.14 -3.13
C GLY A 235 -26.77 14.95 -3.54
N GLY A 236 -27.19 14.17 -2.54
CA GLY A 236 -28.21 13.15 -2.68
C GLY A 236 -28.01 12.03 -1.67
N ALA A 237 -28.82 12.01 -0.60
CA ALA A 237 -28.85 10.90 0.34
C ALA A 237 -29.20 9.60 -0.41
N MET A 238 -28.31 8.61 -0.42
CA MET A 238 -28.58 7.33 -1.06
C MET A 238 -28.79 6.23 -0.02
N ARG A 239 -30.04 5.78 0.06
CA ARG A 239 -30.45 4.52 0.68
C ARG A 239 -29.81 3.37 -0.09
N CYS A 240 -29.39 2.33 0.65
CA CYS A 240 -28.96 1.07 0.08
C CYS A 240 -30.20 0.21 -0.20
N ASP A 241 -30.59 0.11 -1.47
CA ASP A 241 -31.30 -1.07 -1.98
C ASP A 241 -30.44 -1.63 -3.10
N GLY A 242 -30.19 -2.93 -3.02
CA GLY A 242 -29.29 -3.65 -3.91
C GLY A 242 -29.97 -3.97 -5.22
N ASP A 243 -29.23 -3.74 -6.32
CA ASP A 243 -29.26 -4.61 -7.49
C ASP A 243 -27.93 -4.47 -8.23
N ALA A 244 -27.27 -5.60 -8.44
CA ALA A 244 -26.03 -5.71 -9.19
C ALA A 244 -26.35 -5.80 -10.68
N ALA A 245 -26.03 -4.75 -11.44
CA ALA A 245 -26.09 -4.79 -12.89
C ALA A 245 -24.84 -4.13 -13.49
N GLY A 246 -24.03 -4.95 -14.17
CA GLY A 246 -23.13 -4.57 -15.27
C GLY A 246 -21.86 -3.79 -14.92
N ALA A 247 -20.82 -4.48 -14.43
CA ALA A 247 -19.45 -3.98 -14.59
C ALA A 247 -18.97 -4.33 -16.01
N GLY A 248 -18.78 -3.32 -16.86
CA GLY A 248 -18.27 -3.52 -18.22
C GLY A 248 -16.82 -3.99 -18.24
N ASP A 249 -16.49 -4.83 -19.22
CA ASP A 249 -15.16 -5.37 -19.50
C ASP A 249 -14.18 -4.28 -19.95
N GLY A 250 -13.65 -3.49 -19.02
CA GLY A 250 -12.46 -2.66 -19.23
C GLY A 250 -11.19 -3.47 -18.97
N ALA A 251 -10.21 -3.40 -19.88
CA ALA A 251 -8.88 -3.95 -19.67
C ALA A 251 -7.99 -2.89 -19.02
N ASN A 252 -7.17 -3.29 -18.06
CA ASN A 252 -6.19 -2.44 -17.41
C ASN A 252 -4.80 -2.98 -17.72
N ARG A 253 -3.86 -2.08 -18.05
CA ARG A 253 -2.45 -2.44 -18.12
C ARG A 253 -1.77 -2.14 -16.79
N TRP A 254 -1.29 -3.18 -16.14
CA TRP A 254 -0.45 -3.09 -14.95
C TRP A 254 1.01 -3.06 -15.39
N SER A 255 1.81 -2.20 -14.76
CA SER A 255 3.24 -2.14 -15.01
C SER A 255 4.01 -1.91 -13.72
N ARG A 256 5.16 -2.58 -13.62
CA ARG A 256 6.07 -2.55 -12.50
C ARG A 256 7.45 -2.20 -12.98
N LEU A 257 8.07 -1.25 -12.28
CA LEU A 257 9.44 -0.85 -12.43
C LEU A 257 10.18 -1.17 -11.14
N LEU A 258 11.42 -1.64 -11.26
CA LEU A 258 12.34 -1.70 -10.13
C LEU A 258 13.32 -0.50 -10.21
N PRO A 259 13.07 0.61 -9.48
CA PRO A 259 13.99 1.73 -9.40
C PRO A 259 15.30 1.49 -8.66
N LEU A 260 16.14 2.52 -8.85
CA LEU A 260 17.56 2.69 -8.54
C LEU A 260 17.95 2.44 -7.08
N THR A 261 19.25 2.17 -6.90
CA THR A 261 19.98 2.14 -5.62
C THR A 261 19.99 3.49 -4.92
#